data_AF-A0A4R1JRX3-F1
#
_entry.id   AF-A0A4R1JRX3-F1
#
_cell.length_a   1.000
_cell.length_b   1.000
_cell.length_c   1.000
_cell.angle_alpha   90.00
_cell.angle_beta   90.00
_cell.angle_gamma   90.00
#
_symmetry.space_group_name_H-M   'P 1'
#
loop_
_entity.id
_entity.type
_entity.pdbx_description
1 polymer ?
#
loop_
_entity_poly.entity_id
_entity_poly.type
_entity_poly.pdbx_seq_one_letter_code
_entity_poly.pdbx_strand_id
1 'polypeptide(L)'
;MFLLLISLFALGFLLAYLFSDEQSYSINKTVGSAYSISNEALLNACLAISQILFIFGYLILFLLKRNTNYYISLAHFEIIIFAYYSISFQNFTISLIIGSLSIILFLINIFKSQK
;
A
#
# COMPACT_ATOMS: atom_id res chain seq x y z
N MET A 1 -1.90 20.89 6.84
CA MET A 1 -2.28 20.32 5.53
C MET A 1 -1.84 18.87 5.38
N PHE A 2 -0.56 18.53 5.57
CA PHE A 2 -0.06 17.15 5.42
C PHE A 2 -0.72 16.13 6.37
N LEU A 3 -0.91 16.47 7.65
CA LEU A 3 -1.56 15.58 8.61
C LEU A 3 -3.04 15.32 8.27
N LEU A 4 -3.74 16.37 7.79
CA LEU A 4 -5.11 16.25 7.29
C LEU A 4 -5.20 15.32 6.07
N LEU A 5 -4.19 15.36 5.20
CA LEU A 5 -4.07 14.47 4.05
C LEU A 5 -3.92 13.01 4.49
N ILE A 6 -2.97 12.72 5.40
CA ILE A 6 -2.78 11.37 5.97
C ILE A 6 -4.06 10.87 6.64
N SER A 7 -4.74 11.70 7.43
CA SER A 7 -5.98 11.29 8.10
C SER A 7 -7.11 10.99 7.13
N LEU A 8 -7.24 11.78 6.05
CA LEU A 8 -8.29 11.60 5.05
C LEU A 8 -8.06 10.32 4.24
N PHE A 9 -6.80 9.99 3.97
CA PHE A 9 -6.43 8.73 3.33
C PHE A 9 -6.56 7.52 4.26
N ALA A 10 -6.15 7.62 5.52
CA ALA A 10 -6.37 6.57 6.50
C ALA A 10 -7.87 6.25 6.65
N LEU A 11 -8.72 7.29 6.67
CA LEU A 11 -10.17 7.14 6.65
C LEU A 11 -10.66 6.46 5.37
N GLY A 12 -10.14 6.84 4.20
CA GLY A 12 -10.47 6.21 2.92
C GLY A 12 -10.15 4.72 2.90
N PHE A 13 -8.97 4.32 3.37
CA PHE A 13 -8.60 2.89 3.49
C PHE A 13 -9.46 2.14 4.51
N LEU A 14 -9.77 2.76 5.65
CA LEU A 14 -10.64 2.17 6.67
C LEU A 14 -12.05 1.93 6.12
N LEU A 15 -12.61 2.89 5.39
CA LEU A 15 -13.90 2.73 4.72
C LEU A 15 -13.84 1.65 3.65
N ALA A 16 -12.79 1.62 2.83
CA ALA A 16 -12.59 0.57 1.84
C ALA A 16 -12.53 -0.83 2.48
N TYR A 17 -11.86 -0.97 3.63
CA TYR A 17 -11.80 -2.22 4.39
C TYR A 17 -13.18 -2.61 4.95
N LEU A 18 -13.90 -1.68 5.56
CA LEU A 18 -15.21 -1.95 6.18
C LEU A 18 -16.31 -2.30 5.16
N PHE A 19 -16.24 -1.72 3.96
CA PHE A 19 -17.23 -1.90 2.89
C PHE A 19 -16.73 -2.81 1.75
N SER A 20 -15.57 -3.44 1.91
CA SER A 20 -15.07 -4.45 0.98
C SER A 20 -15.81 -5.76 1.23
N ASP A 21 -16.43 -6.32 0.20
CA ASP A 21 -16.89 -7.72 0.19
C ASP A 21 -15.65 -8.64 0.18
N GLU A 22 -15.00 -8.80 1.34
CA GLU A 22 -13.91 -9.75 1.46
C GLU A 22 -14.47 -11.18 1.28
N GLN A 23 -14.13 -11.80 0.15
CA GLN A 23 -14.05 -13.25 0.10
C GLN A 23 -12.94 -13.68 1.07
N SER A 24 -13.33 -13.87 2.33
CA SER A 24 -12.47 -14.50 3.34
C SER A 24 -12.15 -15.92 2.85
N TYR A 25 -10.98 -16.08 2.24
CA TYR A 25 -10.46 -17.39 1.90
C TYR A 25 -10.13 -18.12 3.19
N SER A 26 -11.12 -18.86 3.70
CA SER A 26 -10.97 -19.73 4.85
C SER A 26 -9.86 -20.74 4.58
N ILE A 27 -8.92 -20.82 5.52
CA ILE A 27 -7.85 -21.81 5.51
C ILE A 27 -8.52 -23.19 5.70
N ASN A 28 -8.70 -23.93 4.61
CA ASN A 28 -9.21 -25.30 4.67
C ASN A 28 -8.12 -26.20 5.28
N LYS A 29 -8.24 -26.52 6.57
CA LYS A 29 -7.28 -27.31 7.36
C LYS A 29 -7.12 -28.77 6.90
N THR A 30 -7.87 -29.20 5.89
CA THR A 30 -8.00 -30.63 5.53
C THR A 30 -6.93 -31.13 4.56
N VAL A 31 -6.10 -30.25 3.99
CA VAL A 31 -4.97 -30.65 3.14
C VAL A 31 -3.71 -30.04 3.76
N GLY A 32 -2.77 -30.89 4.16
CA GLY A 32 -1.51 -30.47 4.77
C GLY A 32 -0.89 -29.31 4.00
N SER A 33 -0.41 -28.30 4.73
CA SER A 33 0.10 -27.05 4.22
C SER A 33 1.31 -27.25 3.29
N ALA A 34 1.05 -27.59 2.03
CA ALA A 34 1.94 -27.22 0.95
C ALA A 34 1.75 -25.72 0.77
N TYR A 35 2.69 -24.93 1.28
CA TYR A 35 2.75 -23.48 1.08
C TYR A 35 2.93 -23.18 -0.41
N SER A 36 1.86 -23.27 -1.21
CA SER A 36 1.79 -22.57 -2.48
C SER A 36 1.44 -21.13 -2.14
N ILE A 37 2.46 -20.28 -2.00
CA ILE A 37 2.23 -18.83 -2.00
C ILE A 37 1.56 -18.54 -3.35
N SER A 38 0.26 -18.30 -3.32
CA SER A 38 -0.45 -17.88 -4.52
C SER A 38 0.07 -16.51 -4.93
N ASN A 39 0.09 -16.24 -6.23
CA ASN A 39 0.42 -14.90 -6.75
C ASN A 39 -0.45 -13.82 -6.07
N GLU A 40 -1.70 -14.14 -5.77
CA GLU A 40 -2.63 -13.27 -5.04
C GLU A 40 -2.15 -12.94 -3.62
N ALA A 41 -1.63 -13.92 -2.87
CA ALA A 41 -1.08 -13.67 -1.54
C ALA A 41 0.11 -12.70 -1.58
N LEU A 42 0.97 -12.86 -2.59
CA LEU A 42 2.12 -11.97 -2.80
C LEU A 42 1.68 -10.56 -3.19
N LEU A 43 0.67 -10.42 -4.06
CA LEU A 43 0.11 -9.13 -4.45
C LEU A 43 -0.51 -8.41 -3.24
N ASN A 44 -1.33 -9.12 -2.46
CA ASN A 44 -1.99 -8.56 -1.28
C ASN A 44 -0.96 -8.09 -0.25
N ALA A 45 0.12 -8.86 -0.03
CA ALA A 45 1.21 -8.44 0.85
C ALA A 45 1.89 -7.16 0.34
N CYS A 46 2.17 -7.06 -0.97
CA CYS A 46 2.80 -5.88 -1.57
C CYS A 46 1.95 -4.61 -1.40
N LEU A 47 0.64 -4.71 -1.61
CA LEU A 47 -0.30 -3.59 -1.45
C LEU A 47 -0.47 -3.20 0.01
N ALA A 48 -0.61 -4.17 0.91
CA ALA A 48 -0.70 -3.92 2.35
C ALA A 48 0.55 -3.20 2.88
N ILE A 49 1.75 -3.65 2.46
CA ILE A 49 3.00 -2.97 2.80
C ILE A 49 2.98 -1.52 2.29
N SER A 50 2.57 -1.29 1.05
CA SER A 50 2.51 0.05 0.46
C SER A 50 1.58 0.99 1.24
N GLN A 51 0.41 0.50 1.65
CA GLN A 51 -0.53 1.24 2.51
C GLN A 51 0.06 1.54 3.89
N ILE A 52 0.69 0.54 4.54
CA ILE A 52 1.33 0.71 5.84
C ILE A 52 2.43 1.76 5.75
N LEU A 53 3.28 1.72 4.72
CA LEU A 53 4.32 2.73 4.51
C LEU A 53 3.72 4.11 4.25
N PHE A 54 2.61 4.20 3.54
CA PHE A 54 1.93 5.45 3.32
C PHE A 54 1.37 6.05 4.62
N ILE A 55 0.62 5.27 5.40
CA ILE A 55 -0.02 5.76 6.63
C ILE A 55 1.03 5.95 7.73
N PHE A 56 1.69 4.86 8.14
CA PHE A 56 2.61 4.87 9.29
C PHE A 56 3.97 5.45 8.92
N GLY A 57 4.48 5.16 7.72
CA GLY A 57 5.78 5.69 7.29
C GLY A 57 5.77 7.21 7.21
N TYR A 58 4.78 7.83 6.55
CA TYR A 58 4.68 9.29 6.53
C TYR A 58 4.29 9.90 7.88
N LEU A 59 3.50 9.20 8.72
CA LEU A 59 3.24 9.64 10.09
C LEU A 59 4.52 9.69 10.92
N ILE A 60 5.37 8.66 10.85
CA ILE A 60 6.66 8.63 11.55
C ILE A 60 7.55 9.77 11.05
N LEU A 61 7.67 9.96 9.73
CA LEU A 61 8.46 11.06 9.18
C LEU A 61 7.95 12.43 9.65
N PHE A 62 6.64 12.61 9.71
CA PHE A 62 6.02 13.83 10.25
C PHE A 62 6.35 14.03 11.73
N LEU A 63 6.24 12.99 12.57
CA LEU A 63 6.59 13.04 14.01
C LEU A 63 8.08 13.35 14.22
N LEU A 64 8.95 12.84 13.35
CA LEU A 64 10.38 13.14 13.33
C LEU A 64 10.70 14.53 12.77
N LYS A 65 9.69 15.35 12.42
CA LYS A 65 9.83 16.68 11.81
C LYS A 65 10.70 16.67 10.54
N ARG A 66 10.63 15.59 9.78
CA ARG A 66 11.37 15.39 8.53
C ARG A 66 10.62 16.05 7.36
N ASN A 67 11.33 16.87 6.58
CA ASN A 67 10.76 17.55 5.42
C ASN A 67 10.60 16.57 4.25
N THR A 68 9.39 16.03 4.10
CA THR A 68 9.04 15.17 2.95
C THR A 68 8.66 16.01 1.73
N ASN A 69 8.94 15.49 0.54
CA ASN A 69 8.52 16.14 -0.70
C ASN A 69 7.04 15.82 -0.97
N TYR A 70 6.21 16.86 -0.95
CA TYR A 70 4.77 16.75 -1.14
C TYR A 70 4.38 16.05 -2.45
N TYR A 71 5.04 16.39 -3.58
CA TYR A 71 4.72 15.80 -4.87
C TYR A 71 5.05 14.30 -4.93
N ILE A 72 6.12 13.88 -4.25
CA ILE A 72 6.49 12.46 -4.18
C ILE A 72 5.49 11.70 -3.29
N SER A 73 5.06 12.29 -2.18
CA SER A 73 4.02 11.70 -1.33
C SER A 73 2.69 11.55 -2.08
N LEU A 74 2.33 12.52 -2.91
CA LEU A 74 1.11 12.47 -3.72
C LEU A 74 1.21 11.43 -4.84
N ALA A 75 2.34 11.36 -5.56
CA ALA A 75 2.58 10.31 -6.55
C ALA A 75 2.57 8.90 -5.93
N HIS A 76 3.15 8.75 -4.72
CA HIS A 76 3.11 7.49 -3.98
C HIS A 76 1.66 7.06 -3.71
N PHE A 77 0.80 8.00 -3.29
CA PHE A 77 -0.61 7.72 -3.08
C PHE A 77 -1.36 7.32 -4.36
N GLU A 78 -1.19 8.07 -5.44
CA GLU A 78 -1.84 7.79 -6.73
C GLU A 78 -1.47 6.40 -7.26
N ILE A 79 -0.21 6.01 -7.08
CA ILE A 79 0.27 4.68 -7.46
C ILE A 79 -0.39 3.57 -6.64
N ILE A 80 -0.67 3.79 -5.35
CA ILE A 80 -1.42 2.82 -4.53
C ILE A 80 -2.84 2.66 -5.10
N ILE A 81 -3.55 3.75 -5.40
CA ILE A 81 -4.89 3.67 -6.01
C ILE A 81 -4.82 2.94 -7.35
N PHE A 82 -3.85 3.30 -8.19
CA PHE A 82 -3.70 2.71 -9.51
C PHE A 82 -3.40 1.21 -9.42
N ALA A 83 -2.60 0.78 -8.43
CA ALA A 83 -2.35 -0.62 -8.16
C ALA A 83 -3.64 -1.37 -7.80
N TYR A 84 -4.50 -0.78 -6.96
CA TYR A 84 -5.81 -1.35 -6.62
C TYR A 84 -6.73 -1.44 -7.83
N TYR A 85 -6.78 -0.39 -8.65
CA TYR A 85 -7.59 -0.39 -9.88
C TYR A 85 -7.11 -1.44 -10.88
N SER A 86 -5.79 -1.67 -10.97
CA SER A 86 -5.20 -2.69 -11.84
C SER A 86 -5.60 -4.12 -11.46
N ILE A 87 -5.93 -4.38 -10.18
CA ILE A 87 -6.43 -5.70 -9.74
C ILE A 87 -7.73 -6.06 -10.47
N SER A 88 -8.60 -5.08 -10.73
CA SER A 88 -9.88 -5.30 -11.43
C SER A 88 -9.70 -5.84 -12.86
N PHE A 89 -8.53 -5.65 -13.47
CA PHE A 89 -8.19 -6.20 -14.79
C PHE A 89 -7.49 -7.55 -14.73
N GLN A 90 -7.39 -8.17 -13.54
CA GLN A 90 -6.75 -9.47 -13.30
C GLN A 90 -5.28 -9.56 -13.80
N ASN A 91 -4.62 -8.40 -13.99
CA ASN A 91 -3.26 -8.37 -14.49
C ASN A 91 -2.25 -8.35 -13.33
N PHE A 92 -1.93 -9.54 -12.84
CA PHE A 92 -1.03 -9.72 -11.69
C PHE A 92 0.34 -9.05 -11.88
N THR A 93 0.97 -9.23 -13.04
CA THR A 93 2.32 -8.71 -13.31
C THR A 93 2.36 -7.18 -13.24
N ILE A 94 1.37 -6.51 -13.85
CA ILE A 94 1.27 -5.06 -13.85
C ILE A 94 1.03 -4.55 -12.42
N SER A 95 0.06 -5.13 -11.70
CA SER A 95 -0.26 -4.73 -10.33
C SER A 95 0.94 -4.90 -9.38
N LEU A 96 1.74 -5.97 -9.56
CA LEU A 96 2.96 -6.20 -8.77
C LEU A 96 4.05 -5.15 -9.06
N ILE A 97 4.25 -4.79 -10.33
CA ILE A 97 5.21 -3.76 -10.73
C ILE A 97 4.80 -2.40 -10.14
N ILE A 98 3.52 -2.04 -10.22
CA ILE A 98 3.00 -0.78 -9.68
C ILE A 98 3.14 -0.76 -8.15
N GLY A 99 2.81 -1.87 -7.46
CA GLY A 99 3.01 -1.98 -6.00
C GLY A 99 4.48 -1.86 -5.60
N SER A 100 5.39 -2.46 -6.36
CA SER A 100 6.83 -2.33 -6.12
C SER A 100 7.33 -0.89 -6.31
N LEU A 101 6.83 -0.20 -7.34
CA LEU A 101 7.09 1.23 -7.59
C LEU A 101 6.64 2.12 -6.43
N SER A 102 5.50 1.79 -5.82
CA SER A 102 4.99 2.45 -4.61
C SER A 102 6.04 2.48 -3.51
N ILE A 103 6.59 1.31 -3.18
CA ILE A 103 7.61 1.14 -2.14
C ILE A 103 8.87 1.93 -2.48
N ILE A 104 9.31 1.88 -3.74
CA ILE A 104 10.50 2.63 -4.20
C ILE A 104 10.29 4.14 -4.01
N LEU A 105 9.11 4.67 -4.36
CA LEU A 105 8.82 6.09 -4.18
C LEU A 105 8.84 6.53 -2.72
N PHE A 106 8.33 5.68 -1.82
CA PHE A 106 8.43 5.93 -0.39
C PHE A 106 9.90 6.04 0.06
N LEU A 107 10.75 5.09 -0.36
CA LEU A 107 12.18 5.11 -0.05
C LEU A 107 12.88 6.35 -0.62
N ILE A 108 12.59 6.73 -1.87
CA ILE A 108 13.11 7.96 -2.48
C ILE A 108 12.73 9.18 -1.65
N ASN A 109 11.50 9.23 -1.15
CA ASN A 109 11.04 10.35 -0.33
C ASN A 109 11.79 10.40 1.03
N ILE A 110 12.04 9.24 1.65
CA ILE A 110 12.89 9.15 2.84
C ILE A 110 14.29 9.71 2.56
N PHE A 111 14.95 9.24 1.48
CA PHE A 111 16.31 9.67 1.16
C PHE A 111 16.40 11.17 0.87
N LYS A 112 15.41 11.72 0.15
CA LYS A 112 15.34 13.17 -0.07
C LYS A 112 15.08 13.96 1.20
N SER A 113 14.33 13.39 2.14
CA SER A 113 14.01 14.03 3.41
C SER A 113 15.17 14.02 4.43
N GLN A 114 16.25 13.29 4.16
CA GLN A 114 17.46 13.28 4.98
C GLN A 114 18.48 14.36 4.58
N LYS A 115 18.40 14.90 3.36
CA LYS A 115 19.15 16.08 2.92
C LYS A 115 18.48 17.36 3.42
#